data_AF-A0A835WDY5-F1
#
_entry.id   AF-A0A835WDY5-F1
#
_cell.length_a   1.000
_cell.length_b   1.000
_cell.length_c   1.000
_cell.angle_alpha   90.00
_cell.angle_beta   90.00
_cell.angle_gamma   90.00
#
_symmetry.space_group_name_H-M   'P 1'
#
loop_
_entity.id
_entity.type
_entity.pdbx_description
1 polymer ?
#
loop_
_entity_poly.entity_id
_entity_poly.type
_entity_poly.pdbx_seq_one_letter_code
_entity_poly.pdbx_strand_id
1 'polypeptide(L)'
;MQAPAQDYKCCITLLPERLLQSDESVYKVVQLANALETSRFGDFWNAANTCRDLLGGIPGFYESVRGFIAHTLVHTYGRVTKRTLADCLKLEGATLEQYLSEKCKSAGWSIVNTPAGEVVGLPKNDDNQSVVKRTQDLIRFDQVAPMLKAVTVGF
;
A
#
# COMPACT_ATOMS: atom_id res chain seq x y z
N MET A 1 -9.95 9.15 -1.05
CA MET A 1 -9.84 7.85 -1.75
C MET A 1 -9.54 6.79 -0.68
N GLN A 2 -10.39 5.79 -0.47
CA GLN A 2 -10.10 4.71 0.49
C GLN A 2 -9.23 3.64 -0.18
N ALA A 3 -8.00 3.98 -0.56
CA ALA A 3 -7.01 2.97 -0.94
C ALA A 3 -6.23 2.66 0.35
N PRO A 4 -6.21 1.39 0.83
CA PRO A 4 -6.07 0.14 0.06
C PRO A 4 -7.35 -0.70 -0.10
N ALA A 5 -8.56 -0.14 0.03
CA ALA A 5 -9.79 -0.93 -0.13
C ALA A 5 -10.04 -1.35 -1.59
N GLN A 6 -10.70 -2.49 -1.77
CA GLN A 6 -11.02 -3.08 -3.09
C GLN A 6 -12.16 -2.37 -3.82
N ASP A 7 -12.67 -1.26 -3.30
CA ASP A 7 -13.85 -0.57 -3.80
C ASP A 7 -13.75 -0.22 -5.28
N TYR A 8 -12.56 0.17 -5.75
CA TYR A 8 -12.31 0.44 -7.17
C TYR A 8 -12.65 -0.76 -8.06
N LYS A 9 -12.24 -1.97 -7.66
CA LYS A 9 -12.48 -3.21 -8.41
C LYS A 9 -13.96 -3.56 -8.45
N CYS A 10 -14.72 -3.27 -7.39
CA CYS A 10 -16.17 -3.43 -7.41
C CYS A 10 -16.80 -2.41 -8.36
N CYS A 11 -16.45 -1.13 -8.23
CA CYS A 11 -17.04 -0.05 -9.02
C CYS A 11 -16.80 -0.21 -10.53
N ILE A 12 -15.61 -0.67 -10.94
CA ILE A 12 -15.30 -0.85 -12.38
C ILE A 12 -16.15 -1.95 -13.02
N THR A 13 -16.57 -2.98 -12.26
CA THR A 13 -17.45 -4.05 -12.78
C THR A 13 -18.89 -3.59 -13.01
N LEU A 14 -19.31 -2.49 -12.40
CA LEU A 14 -20.64 -1.92 -12.60
C LEU A 14 -20.73 -1.07 -13.88
N LEU A 15 -19.58 -0.71 -14.47
CA LEU A 15 -19.54 0.12 -15.67
C LEU A 15 -19.70 -0.72 -16.93
N PRO A 16 -20.65 -0.36 -17.83
CA PRO A 16 -20.75 -0.97 -19.15
C PRO A 16 -19.47 -0.77 -19.96
N GLU A 17 -19.02 -1.81 -20.67
CA GLU A 17 -17.79 -1.79 -21.46
C GLU A 17 -17.75 -0.66 -22.50
N ARG A 18 -18.89 -0.31 -23.08
CA ARG A 18 -19.01 0.83 -24.01
C ARG A 18 -18.52 2.15 -23.41
N LEU A 19 -18.75 2.39 -22.12
CA LEU A 19 -18.33 3.64 -21.46
C LEU A 19 -16.81 3.66 -21.25
N LEU A 20 -16.18 2.50 -21.05
CA LEU A 20 -14.73 2.39 -20.96
C LEU A 20 -14.03 2.76 -22.27
N GLN A 21 -14.71 2.58 -23.40
CA GLN A 21 -14.19 2.89 -24.73
C GLN A 21 -14.56 4.29 -25.21
N SER A 22 -15.74 4.79 -24.83
CA SER A 22 -16.26 6.07 -25.35
C SER A 22 -15.93 7.28 -24.48
N ASP A 23 -15.76 7.09 -23.16
CA ASP A 23 -15.54 8.19 -22.22
C ASP A 23 -14.06 8.30 -21.84
N GLU A 24 -13.43 9.38 -22.30
CA GLU A 24 -12.01 9.66 -22.05
C GLU A 24 -11.71 9.83 -20.54
N SER A 25 -12.67 10.36 -19.77
CA SER A 25 -12.48 10.58 -18.33
C SER A 25 -12.46 9.25 -17.58
N VAL A 26 -13.37 8.33 -17.95
CA VAL A 26 -13.39 6.98 -17.39
C VAL A 26 -12.09 6.26 -17.73
N TYR A 27 -11.65 6.33 -18.99
CA TYR A 27 -10.40 5.73 -19.44
C TYR A 27 -9.18 6.25 -18.64
N LYS A 28 -9.09 7.57 -18.43
CA LYS A 28 -8.02 8.18 -17.62
C LYS A 28 -8.03 7.69 -16.17
N VAL A 29 -9.20 7.57 -15.54
CA VAL A 29 -9.31 7.04 -14.17
C VAL A 29 -8.83 5.58 -14.12
N VAL A 30 -9.15 4.77 -15.12
CA VAL A 30 -8.67 3.38 -15.21
C VAL A 30 -7.16 3.31 -15.35
N GLN A 31 -6.56 4.16 -16.18
CA GLN A 31 -5.10 4.22 -16.30
C GLN A 31 -4.42 4.60 -14.99
N LEU A 32 -4.95 5.60 -14.27
CA LEU A 32 -4.44 6.03 -12.97
C LEU A 32 -4.51 4.88 -11.95
N ALA A 33 -5.66 4.20 -11.86
CA ALA A 33 -5.83 3.09 -10.95
C ALA A 33 -4.86 1.94 -11.26
N ASN A 34 -4.71 1.56 -12.53
CA ASN A 34 -3.76 0.53 -12.95
C ASN A 34 -2.31 0.90 -12.59
N ALA A 35 -1.91 2.16 -12.77
CA ALA A 35 -0.58 2.62 -12.39
C ALA A 35 -0.34 2.50 -10.86
N LEU A 36 -1.34 2.78 -10.04
CA LEU A 36 -1.26 2.59 -8.59
C LEU A 36 -1.21 1.10 -8.20
N GLU A 37 -2.07 0.26 -8.77
CA GLU A 37 -2.12 -1.17 -8.48
C GLU A 37 -0.81 -1.89 -8.89
N THR A 38 -0.19 -1.47 -9.99
CA THR A 38 1.10 -2.00 -10.46
C THR A 38 2.31 -1.32 -9.82
N SER A 39 2.11 -0.46 -8.83
CA SER A 39 3.17 0.30 -8.13
C SER A 39 4.07 1.13 -9.05
N ARG A 40 3.57 1.52 -10.22
CA ARG A 40 4.27 2.39 -11.18
C ARG A 40 3.96 3.85 -10.84
N PHE A 41 4.48 4.31 -9.71
CA PHE A 41 4.16 5.63 -9.17
C PHE A 41 4.62 6.79 -10.08
N GLY A 42 5.75 6.64 -10.77
CA GLY A 42 6.21 7.63 -11.75
C GLY A 42 5.19 7.84 -12.89
N ASP A 43 4.71 6.74 -13.48
CA ASP A 43 3.68 6.74 -14.53
C ASP A 43 2.39 7.37 -14.01
N PHE A 44 1.99 7.02 -12.78
CA PHE A 44 0.82 7.60 -12.13
C PHE A 44 0.92 9.13 -12.05
N TRP A 45 2.02 9.67 -11.53
CA TRP A 45 2.18 11.12 -11.36
C TRP A 45 2.21 11.86 -12.70
N ASN A 46 2.82 11.25 -13.73
CA ASN A 46 2.80 11.79 -15.08
C ASN A 46 1.38 11.84 -15.64
N ALA A 47 0.63 10.75 -15.56
CA ALA A 47 -0.76 10.68 -16.00
C ALA A 47 -1.66 11.65 -15.19
N ALA A 48 -1.46 11.74 -13.88
CA ALA A 48 -2.22 12.64 -13.00
C ALA A 48 -2.01 14.12 -13.36
N ASN A 49 -0.82 14.48 -13.86
CA ASN A 49 -0.55 15.83 -14.33
C ASN A 49 -1.32 16.19 -15.62
N THR A 50 -1.62 15.20 -16.47
CA THR A 50 -2.39 15.40 -17.72
C THR A 50 -3.89 15.55 -17.50
N CYS A 51 -4.40 15.18 -16.32
CA CYS A 51 -5.84 15.21 -16.00
C CYS A 51 -6.12 16.01 -14.71
N ARG A 52 -5.33 17.05 -14.45
CA ARG A 52 -5.49 17.93 -13.28
C ARG A 52 -6.89 18.51 -13.15
N ASP A 53 -7.57 18.80 -14.24
CA ASP A 53 -8.93 19.36 -14.21
C ASP A 53 -9.94 18.36 -13.62
N LEU A 54 -9.77 17.07 -13.92
CA LEU A 54 -10.59 15.99 -13.37
C LEU A 54 -10.29 15.75 -11.88
N LEU A 55 -9.02 15.83 -11.49
CA LEU A 55 -8.56 15.48 -10.14
C LEU A 55 -8.64 16.66 -9.15
N GLY A 56 -8.49 17.89 -9.64
CA GLY A 56 -8.42 19.10 -8.81
C GLY A 56 -9.72 19.42 -8.07
N GLY A 57 -10.85 18.92 -8.57
CA GLY A 57 -12.15 19.04 -7.91
C GLY A 57 -12.34 18.09 -6.71
N ILE A 58 -11.41 17.18 -6.44
CA ILE A 58 -11.52 16.17 -5.39
C ILE A 58 -10.63 16.56 -4.19
N PRO A 59 -11.21 17.05 -3.08
CA PRO A 59 -10.45 17.43 -1.89
C PRO A 59 -9.66 16.24 -1.34
N GLY A 60 -8.38 16.45 -1.02
CA GLY A 60 -7.52 15.43 -0.40
C GLY A 60 -7.15 14.26 -1.32
N PHE A 61 -7.40 14.34 -2.64
CA PHE A 61 -7.07 13.25 -3.58
C PHE A 61 -5.58 12.89 -3.55
N TYR A 62 -4.70 13.87 -3.77
CA TYR A 62 -3.27 13.63 -3.83
C TYR A 62 -2.67 13.18 -2.49
N GLU A 63 -3.23 13.66 -1.38
CA GLU A 63 -2.83 13.22 -0.04
C GLU A 63 -3.24 11.77 0.20
N SER A 64 -4.47 11.39 -0.18
CA SER A 64 -4.93 10.00 -0.12
C SER A 64 -4.04 9.07 -0.94
N VAL A 65 -3.65 9.49 -2.15
CA VAL A 65 -2.74 8.71 -2.99
C VAL A 65 -1.36 8.56 -2.36
N ARG A 66 -0.78 9.63 -1.82
CA ARG A 66 0.50 9.53 -1.10
C ARG A 66 0.39 8.62 0.13
N GLY A 67 -0.76 8.63 0.81
CA GLY A 67 -1.07 7.68 1.88
C GLY A 67 -1.04 6.23 1.39
N PHE A 68 -1.66 5.95 0.25
CA PHE A 68 -1.61 4.62 -0.39
C PHE A 68 -0.18 4.22 -0.78
N ILE A 69 0.57 5.11 -1.44
CA ILE A 69 1.96 4.84 -1.84
C ILE A 69 2.81 4.52 -0.60
N ALA A 70 2.71 5.32 0.46
CA ALA A 70 3.42 5.09 1.70
C ALA A 70 3.02 3.76 2.37
N HIS A 71 1.73 3.42 2.36
CA HIS A 71 1.24 2.14 2.84
C HIS A 71 1.88 0.97 2.07
N THR A 72 1.86 1.00 0.73
CA THR A 72 2.48 -0.02 -0.12
C THR A 72 3.98 -0.16 0.16
N LEU A 73 4.70 0.97 0.31
CA LEU A 73 6.13 0.95 0.63
C LEU A 73 6.43 0.32 1.98
N VAL A 74 5.61 0.60 3.01
CA VAL A 74 5.76 0.01 4.35
C VAL A 74 5.60 -1.51 4.32
N HIS A 75 4.73 -2.06 3.46
CA HIS A 75 4.52 -3.51 3.37
C HIS A 75 5.59 -4.20 2.50
N THR A 76 6.24 -3.47 1.61
CA THR A 76 7.19 -4.05 0.63
C THR A 76 8.66 -3.83 0.99
N TYR A 77 8.98 -2.83 1.81
CA TYR A 77 10.34 -2.49 2.19
C TYR A 77 10.49 -2.36 3.71
N GLY A 78 11.60 -2.88 4.25
CA GLY A 78 12.04 -2.55 5.62
C GLY A 78 12.86 -1.26 5.68
N ARG A 79 13.58 -0.93 4.61
CA ARG A 79 14.39 0.29 4.45
C ARG A 79 14.32 0.78 3.01
N VAL A 80 14.22 2.09 2.82
CA VAL A 80 14.17 2.73 1.50
C VAL A 80 15.09 3.96 1.49
N THR A 81 15.79 4.24 0.40
CA THR A 81 16.58 5.47 0.32
C THR A 81 15.65 6.69 0.31
N LYS A 82 16.08 7.79 0.94
CA LYS A 82 15.28 9.02 0.95
C LYS A 82 14.96 9.52 -0.45
N ARG A 83 15.91 9.35 -1.39
CA ARG A 83 15.74 9.69 -2.81
C ARG A 83 14.61 8.88 -3.44
N THR A 84 14.63 7.55 -3.32
CA THR A 84 13.58 6.69 -3.89
C THR A 84 12.22 7.03 -3.29
N LEU A 85 12.14 7.27 -1.99
CA LEU A 85 10.90 7.68 -1.33
C LEU A 85 10.37 9.02 -1.87
N ALA A 86 11.26 10.01 -2.04
CA ALA A 86 10.94 11.31 -2.64
C ALA A 86 10.37 11.15 -4.05
N ASP A 87 11.01 10.31 -4.86
CA ASP A 87 10.59 10.01 -6.24
C ASP A 87 9.21 9.35 -6.27
N CYS A 88 8.94 8.38 -5.39
CA CYS A 88 7.65 7.69 -5.30
C CYS A 88 6.51 8.62 -4.86
N LEU A 89 6.77 9.51 -3.89
CA LEU A 89 5.75 10.43 -3.36
C LEU A 89 5.60 11.73 -4.17
N LYS A 90 6.55 11.99 -5.08
CA LYS A 90 6.74 13.29 -5.76
C LYS A 90 6.68 14.45 -4.77
N LEU A 91 7.51 14.35 -3.73
CA LEU A 91 7.73 15.39 -2.73
C LEU A 91 9.21 15.75 -2.70
N GLU A 92 9.51 17.04 -2.58
CA GLU A 92 10.88 17.57 -2.61
C GLU A 92 11.09 18.64 -1.52
N GLY A 93 12.34 18.82 -1.11
CA GLY A 93 12.76 19.85 -0.16
C GLY A 93 11.98 19.82 1.15
N ALA A 94 11.51 20.99 1.58
CA ALA A 94 10.83 21.17 2.87
C ALA A 94 9.55 20.32 3.02
N THR A 95 8.82 20.07 1.93
CA THR A 95 7.58 19.27 1.98
C THR A 95 7.85 17.81 2.30
N LEU A 96 8.97 17.27 1.79
CA LEU A 96 9.42 15.92 2.11
C LEU A 96 9.85 15.83 3.58
N GLU A 97 10.60 16.81 4.07
CA GLU A 97 11.04 16.82 5.48
C GLU A 97 9.85 16.89 6.45
N GLN A 98 8.85 17.72 6.12
CA GLN A 98 7.63 17.82 6.92
C GLN A 98 6.87 16.48 6.94
N TYR A 99 6.71 15.84 5.78
CA TYR A 99 6.07 14.53 5.66
C TYR A 99 6.81 13.46 6.48
N LEU A 100 8.14 13.41 6.38
CA LEU A 100 8.97 12.50 7.16
C LEU A 100 8.86 12.76 8.66
N SER A 101 8.93 14.02 9.08
CA SER A 101 8.77 14.40 10.49
C SER A 101 7.42 13.95 11.06
N GLU A 102 6.34 14.09 10.29
CA GLU A 102 5.02 13.62 10.67
C GLU A 102 4.97 12.08 10.76
N LYS A 103 5.52 11.36 9.78
CA LYS A 103 5.54 9.88 9.80
C LYS A 103 6.44 9.31 10.88
N CYS A 104 7.53 9.97 11.24
CA CYS A 104 8.34 9.60 12.40
C CYS A 104 7.53 9.71 13.71
N LYS A 105 6.71 10.76 13.85
CA LYS A 105 5.88 10.98 15.05
C LYS A 105 4.67 10.06 15.14
N SER A 106 4.00 9.82 14.00
CA SER A 106 2.69 9.15 13.95
C SER A 106 2.76 7.66 13.59
N ALA A 107 3.74 7.25 12.79
CA ALA A 107 3.77 5.95 12.14
C ALA A 107 5.05 5.15 12.43
N GLY A 108 5.91 5.62 13.33
CA GLY A 108 7.12 4.90 13.77
C GLY A 108 8.21 4.80 12.71
N TRP A 109 8.25 5.72 11.75
CA TRP A 109 9.34 5.79 10.77
C TRP A 109 10.63 6.28 11.44
N SER A 110 11.78 5.90 10.90
CA SER A 110 13.10 6.32 11.40
C SER A 110 13.99 6.79 10.26
N ILE A 111 14.81 7.81 10.53
CA ILE A 111 15.81 8.29 9.56
C ILE A 111 17.17 7.78 10.04
N VAL A 112 17.87 7.08 9.15
CA VAL A 112 19.17 6.47 9.41
C VAL A 112 20.17 7.03 8.40
N ASN A 113 21.18 7.72 8.90
CA ASN A 113 22.27 8.21 8.07
C ASN A 113 23.27 7.07 7.86
N THR A 114 23.48 6.71 6.59
CA THR A 114 24.48 5.71 6.20
C THR A 114 25.60 6.38 5.43
N PRO A 115 26.81 5.79 5.36
CA PRO A 115 27.90 6.33 4.54
C PRO A 115 27.55 6.49 3.05
N ALA A 116 26.56 5.75 2.56
CA ALA A 116 26.06 5.80 1.18
C ALA A 116 24.90 6.80 0.98
N GLY A 117 24.44 7.48 2.03
CA GLY A 117 23.35 8.47 1.99
C GLY A 117 22.29 8.26 3.07
N GLU A 118 21.24 9.09 3.02
CA GLU A 118 20.12 9.04 3.96
C GLU A 118 19.12 7.94 3.60
N VAL A 119 18.83 7.08 4.56
CA VAL A 119 17.90 5.95 4.43
C VAL A 119 16.77 6.11 5.42
N VAL A 120 15.55 5.84 4.98
CA VAL A 120 14.35 5.82 5.82
C VAL A 120 14.05 4.37 6.20
N GLY A 121 14.08 4.08 7.50
CA GLY A 121 13.62 2.81 8.07
C GLY A 121 12.11 2.84 8.27
N LEU A 122 11.42 1.89 7.67
CA LEU A 122 9.97 1.73 7.75
C LEU A 122 9.62 0.81 8.93
N PRO A 123 8.44 0.99 9.56
CA PRO A 123 8.02 0.18 10.69
C PRO A 123 7.90 -1.28 10.28
N LYS A 124 8.40 -2.20 11.11
CA LYS A 124 8.34 -3.63 10.82
C LYS A 124 6.91 -4.15 10.93
N ASN A 125 6.52 -5.00 9.98
CA ASN A 125 5.27 -5.73 9.94
C ASN A 125 5.52 -7.16 9.42
N ASP A 126 4.49 -7.99 9.36
CA ASP A 126 4.61 -9.39 8.95
C ASP A 126 5.02 -9.57 7.48
N ASP A 127 4.78 -8.55 6.64
CA ASP A 127 5.05 -8.58 5.19
C ASP A 127 6.46 -8.10 4.84
N ASN A 128 7.01 -7.14 5.61
CA ASN A 128 8.28 -6.48 5.32
C ASN A 128 9.48 -7.04 6.10
N GLN A 129 9.28 -8.12 6.85
CA GLN A 129 10.35 -8.78 7.61
C GLN A 129 10.43 -10.27 7.28
N SER A 130 11.65 -10.78 7.13
CA SER A 130 11.88 -12.21 6.95
C SER A 130 11.54 -12.96 8.25
N VAL A 131 10.39 -13.61 8.30
CA VAL A 131 10.01 -14.51 9.40
C VAL A 131 10.24 -15.96 8.98
N VAL A 132 11.07 -16.69 9.73
CA VAL A 132 11.17 -18.15 9.57
C VAL A 132 9.90 -18.78 10.15
N LYS A 133 8.94 -19.11 9.28
CA LYS A 133 7.77 -19.90 9.67
C LYS A 133 8.23 -21.34 9.91
N ARG A 134 8.45 -21.70 11.18
CA ARG A 134 8.71 -23.08 11.58
C ARG A 134 7.38 -23.84 11.63
N THR A 135 7.04 -24.50 10.53
CA THR A 135 5.92 -25.43 10.50
C THR A 135 6.36 -26.70 11.21
N GLN A 136 6.02 -26.82 12.49
CA GLN A 136 5.97 -28.12 13.14
C GLN A 136 4.50 -28.49 13.23
N ASP A 137 4.11 -29.60 12.61
CA ASP A 137 2.78 -30.19 12.76
C ASP A 137 2.68 -30.81 14.16
N LEU A 138 2.69 -29.95 15.17
CA LEU A 138 2.50 -30.33 16.56
C LEU A 138 0.99 -30.35 16.82
N ILE A 139 0.36 -31.49 16.56
CA ILE A 139 -1.00 -31.73 17.04
C ILE A 139 -0.93 -31.72 18.57
N ARG A 140 -1.52 -30.69 19.19
CA ARG A 140 -1.57 -30.58 20.65
C ARG A 140 -2.66 -31.51 21.16
N PHE A 141 -2.41 -32.14 22.32
CA PHE A 141 -3.38 -33.05 22.92
C PHE A 141 -4.76 -32.40 23.09
N ASP A 142 -4.81 -31.12 23.47
CA ASP A 142 -6.07 -30.37 23.64
C ASP A 142 -6.89 -30.28 22.34
N GLN A 143 -6.25 -30.32 21.18
CA GLN A 143 -6.91 -30.29 19.87
C GLN A 143 -7.57 -31.64 19.53
N VAL A 144 -7.06 -32.75 20.08
CA VAL A 144 -7.56 -34.12 19.83
C VAL A 144 -8.36 -34.70 20.99
N ALA A 145 -8.23 -34.16 22.20
CA ALA A 145 -8.93 -34.62 23.40
C ALA A 145 -10.47 -34.68 23.25
N PRO A 146 -11.14 -33.70 22.59
CA PRO A 146 -12.57 -33.79 22.35
C PRO A 146 -12.97 -34.96 21.44
N MET A 147 -12.14 -35.29 20.44
CA MET A 147 -12.36 -36.44 19.55
C MET A 147 -12.18 -37.76 20.32
N LEU A 148 -11.15 -37.87 21.15
CA LEU A 148 -10.92 -39.05 22.00
C LEU A 148 -12.06 -39.28 22.98
N LYS A 149 -12.62 -38.21 23.57
CA LYS A 149 -13.77 -38.27 24.48
C LYS A 149 -15.04 -38.75 23.76
N ALA A 150 -15.27 -38.29 22.52
CA ALA A 150 -16.41 -38.75 21.72
C ALA A 150 -16.35 -40.25 21.39
N VAL A 151 -15.14 -40.80 21.18
CA VAL A 151 -14.94 -42.23 20.90
C VAL A 151 -15.12 -43.10 22.14
N THR A 152 -14.85 -42.58 23.34
CA THR A 152 -14.93 -43.35 24.60
C THR A 152 -16.32 -43.43 25.23
N VAL A 153 -17.28 -42.64 24.78
CA VAL A 153 -18.67 -42.65 25.29
C VAL A 153 -19.58 -43.59 24.48
N GLY A 154 -19.08 -44.19 23.42
CA GLY A 154 -19.82 -45.09 22.51
C GLY A 154 -19.70 -46.59 22.79
N PHE A 155 -19.16 -47.00 23.94
CA PHE A 155 -19.06 -48.41 24.37
C PHE A 155 -19.66 -48.59 25.77
#